data_AF-A2DD29-F1
#
_entry.id   AF-A2DD29-F1
#
_cell.length_a   1.000
_cell.length_b   1.000
_cell.length_c   1.000
_cell.angle_alpha   90.00
_cell.angle_beta   90.00
_cell.angle_gamma   90.00
#
_symmetry.space_group_name_H-M   'P 1'
#
loop_
_entity.id
_entity.type
_entity.pdbx_description
1 polymer ?
#
loop_
_entity_poly.entity_id
_entity_poly.type
_entity_poly.pdbx_seq_one_letter_code
_entity_poly.pdbx_strand_id
1 'polypeptide(L)'
;MYQIELWGASGGYLDNSKGGRGAYASGYMSFFNPKTLYLYLGERGSWSGPATFNGGGQGTIDVSDHSHSVSGGSGGGASDLRLSGGPWDDFKSLKSMVMISAGGAESAHYAACGGLIQGGAGGDLIGSDGIICTFDPRLPITKSFGAKQNYYGTGVDPHGINGKFGIGGYSDLFDHGSGGGGGYYGGGGGGAVNSRVGSGSGGSSYISGQENCKAISEDYTETNLKHLSTSVHFSGFRFYSTTLLSGLVQIPSFSSPGSYESNGHYGYGLARISIIETLKPISKCSCYNIKYLLLFISIVFSEDE
;
A
#
# COMPACT_ATOMS: atom_id res chain seq x y z
N MET A 1 0.70 -22.79 14.91
CA MET A 1 0.40 -21.35 14.95
C MET A 1 1.50 -20.58 14.24
N TYR A 2 1.10 -19.62 13.40
CA TYR A 2 1.99 -18.75 12.63
C TYR A 2 1.72 -17.30 12.97
N GLN A 3 2.75 -16.47 12.96
CA GLN A 3 2.65 -15.02 12.93
C GLN A 3 2.99 -14.55 11.52
N ILE A 4 2.12 -13.71 10.96
CA ILE A 4 2.32 -13.05 9.67
C ILE A 4 2.57 -11.57 9.94
N GLU A 5 3.57 -11.01 9.27
CA GLU A 5 3.90 -9.60 9.33
C GLU A 5 4.13 -9.08 7.91
N LEU A 6 3.56 -7.92 7.58
CA LEU A 6 3.63 -7.28 6.26
C LEU A 6 4.04 -5.81 6.40
N TRP A 7 4.96 -5.38 5.56
CA TRP A 7 5.37 -3.97 5.40
C TRP A 7 4.94 -3.50 4.02
N GLY A 8 4.19 -2.40 3.96
CA GLY A 8 3.86 -1.76 2.69
C GLY A 8 5.07 -1.06 2.09
N ALA A 9 5.08 -0.85 0.77
CA ALA A 9 6.20 -0.17 0.13
C ALA A 9 6.13 1.36 0.31
N SER A 10 7.27 2.02 0.29
CA SER A 10 7.31 3.49 0.27
C SER A 10 7.10 4.04 -1.14
N GLY A 11 6.56 5.25 -1.24
CA GLY A 11 6.52 6.01 -2.50
C GLY A 11 7.90 6.50 -2.96
N GLY A 12 7.94 7.08 -4.15
CA GLY A 12 9.16 7.63 -4.76
C GLY A 12 9.56 9.01 -4.20
N TYR A 13 10.78 9.42 -4.55
CA TYR A 13 11.26 10.81 -4.54
C TYR A 13 12.57 10.88 -5.35
N LEU A 14 13.05 12.09 -5.69
CA LEU A 14 14.29 12.34 -6.45
C LEU A 14 15.51 11.55 -5.92
N ASP A 15 15.77 11.60 -4.61
CA ASP A 15 16.86 10.88 -3.96
C ASP A 15 16.46 9.47 -3.46
N ASN A 16 15.28 9.02 -3.89
CA ASN A 16 14.54 7.85 -3.45
C ASN A 16 14.25 7.78 -1.94
N SER A 17 14.68 8.71 -1.07
CA SER A 17 14.68 8.51 0.40
C SER A 17 13.50 9.14 1.16
N LYS A 18 12.69 9.96 0.49
CA LYS A 18 11.69 10.85 1.11
C LYS A 18 10.24 10.64 0.66
N GLY A 19 9.92 9.56 -0.03
CA GLY A 19 8.53 9.21 -0.32
C GLY A 19 7.71 8.95 0.94
N GLY A 20 6.39 8.97 0.81
CA GLY A 20 5.48 8.50 1.85
C GLY A 20 5.84 7.07 2.25
N ARG A 21 5.93 6.82 3.55
CA ARG A 21 6.40 5.54 4.10
C ARG A 21 5.27 4.51 4.10
N GLY A 22 5.61 3.24 3.96
CA GLY A 22 4.64 2.15 4.03
C GLY A 22 4.20 1.87 5.47
N ALA A 23 3.00 1.30 5.60
CA ALA A 23 2.45 0.86 6.87
C ALA A 23 3.04 -0.48 7.33
N TYR A 24 2.58 -0.96 8.50
CA TYR A 24 2.85 -2.28 9.02
C TYR A 24 1.57 -2.98 9.47
N ALA A 25 1.45 -4.27 9.15
CA ALA A 25 0.35 -5.13 9.57
C ALA A 25 0.89 -6.45 10.15
N SER A 26 0.31 -6.93 11.25
CA SER A 26 0.61 -8.26 11.75
C SER A 26 -0.54 -8.95 12.46
N GLY A 27 -0.46 -10.27 12.55
CA GLY A 27 -1.44 -11.07 13.27
C GLY A 27 -1.07 -12.54 13.29
N TYR A 28 -1.77 -13.27 14.17
CA TYR A 28 -1.60 -14.70 14.36
C TYR A 28 -2.71 -15.48 13.68
N MET A 29 -2.36 -16.65 13.15
CA MET A 29 -3.29 -17.58 12.54
C MET A 29 -2.87 -19.03 12.81
N SER A 30 -3.86 -19.91 12.86
CA SER A 30 -3.68 -21.34 13.06
C SER A 30 -4.41 -22.11 11.97
N PHE A 31 -3.76 -23.16 11.50
CA PHE A 31 -4.32 -24.10 10.54
C PHE A 31 -4.44 -25.47 11.18
N PHE A 32 -5.60 -26.09 10.99
CA PHE A 32 -5.87 -27.48 11.34
C PHE A 32 -5.95 -28.37 10.10
N ASN A 33 -5.85 -27.77 8.91
CA ASN A 33 -5.85 -28.45 7.62
C ASN A 33 -4.91 -27.68 6.67
N PRO A 34 -4.28 -28.35 5.70
CA PRO A 34 -3.45 -27.68 4.70
C PRO A 34 -4.22 -26.59 3.96
N LYS A 35 -3.61 -25.41 3.80
CA LYS A 35 -4.18 -24.27 3.08
C LYS A 35 -3.09 -23.57 2.28
N THR A 36 -3.41 -23.22 1.03
CA THR A 36 -2.57 -22.35 0.20
C THR A 36 -2.98 -20.90 0.40
N LEU A 37 -1.99 -20.03 0.60
CA LEU A 37 -2.15 -18.59 0.65
C LEU A 37 -1.20 -17.96 -0.36
N TYR A 38 -1.55 -16.77 -0.84
CA TYR A 38 -0.78 -16.05 -1.86
C TYR A 38 -0.29 -14.73 -1.28
N LEU A 39 0.98 -14.44 -1.48
CA LEU A 39 1.64 -13.26 -0.95
C LEU A 39 2.00 -12.32 -2.10
N TYR A 40 1.56 -11.08 -2.02
CA TYR A 40 1.84 -10.02 -2.98
C TYR A 40 2.61 -8.93 -2.25
N LEU A 41 3.83 -8.62 -2.70
CA LEU A 41 4.71 -7.65 -2.06
C LEU A 41 4.79 -6.39 -2.91
N GLY A 42 4.51 -5.25 -2.29
CA GLY A 42 4.43 -3.98 -3.00
C GLY A 42 5.76 -3.55 -3.60
N GLU A 43 5.72 -2.96 -4.80
CA GLU A 43 6.91 -2.34 -5.37
C GLU A 43 7.09 -0.93 -4.81
N ARG A 44 8.35 -0.56 -4.58
CA ARG A 44 8.70 0.79 -4.14
C ARG A 44 8.46 1.77 -5.27
N GLY A 45 7.87 2.90 -4.94
CA GLY A 45 7.78 4.04 -5.85
C GLY A 45 9.15 4.51 -6.35
N SER A 46 9.15 5.11 -7.54
CA SER A 46 10.33 5.73 -8.14
C SER A 46 10.00 7.12 -8.64
N TRP A 47 11.03 7.96 -8.68
CA TRP A 47 10.92 9.26 -9.34
C TRP A 47 10.66 9.05 -10.84
N SER A 48 9.78 9.87 -11.41
CA SER A 48 9.37 9.77 -12.80
C SER A 48 8.91 8.35 -13.22
N GLY A 49 8.23 7.64 -12.32
CA GLY A 49 7.93 6.22 -12.44
C GLY A 49 6.51 5.90 -12.93
N PRO A 50 6.33 4.79 -13.67
CA PRO A 50 5.01 4.22 -13.94
C PRO A 50 4.35 3.74 -12.64
N ALA A 51 3.06 3.37 -12.72
CA ALA A 51 2.37 2.69 -11.62
C ALA A 51 3.19 1.48 -11.15
N THR A 52 3.26 1.27 -9.83
CA THR A 52 4.06 0.21 -9.23
C THR A 52 3.23 -1.04 -8.98
N PHE A 53 3.90 -2.19 -8.99
CA PHE A 53 3.29 -3.45 -8.66
C PHE A 53 2.57 -3.40 -7.30
N ASN A 54 1.38 -4.00 -7.28
CA ASN A 54 0.46 -4.05 -6.15
C ASN A 54 -0.11 -2.68 -5.73
N GLY A 55 -0.36 -1.81 -6.71
CA GLY A 55 -1.36 -0.76 -6.59
C GLY A 55 -0.82 0.62 -6.24
N GLY A 56 0.47 0.90 -6.37
CA GLY A 56 0.94 2.29 -6.29
C GLY A 56 0.61 3.05 -7.57
N GLY A 57 0.02 4.23 -7.42
CA GLY A 57 -0.38 5.09 -8.52
C GLY A 57 0.80 5.60 -9.33
N GLN A 58 0.57 5.89 -10.60
CA GLN A 58 1.55 6.50 -11.49
C GLN A 58 1.82 7.96 -11.11
N GLY A 59 3.08 8.41 -11.23
CA GLY A 59 3.46 9.82 -11.18
C GLY A 59 3.69 10.41 -12.57
N THR A 60 4.43 11.52 -12.64
CA THR A 60 4.94 12.01 -13.93
C THR A 60 5.82 10.96 -14.60
N ILE A 61 5.85 10.92 -15.93
CA ILE A 61 6.74 10.03 -16.71
C ILE A 61 7.64 10.91 -17.59
N ASP A 62 8.84 10.42 -17.90
CA ASP A 62 9.84 11.06 -18.77
C ASP A 62 10.43 12.39 -18.27
N VAL A 63 10.32 12.68 -16.97
CA VAL A 63 11.04 13.80 -16.35
C VAL A 63 12.43 13.32 -15.96
N SER A 64 13.46 13.79 -16.68
CA SER A 64 14.86 13.34 -16.50
C SER A 64 15.78 14.42 -15.91
N ASP A 65 15.38 15.69 -15.97
CA ASP A 65 16.14 16.79 -15.38
C ASP A 65 15.60 17.15 -13.99
N HIS A 66 16.46 17.00 -12.98
CA HIS A 66 16.16 17.33 -11.58
C HIS A 66 16.00 18.84 -11.36
N SER A 67 16.43 19.67 -12.33
CA SER A 67 16.24 21.12 -12.34
C SER A 67 14.82 21.54 -12.74
N HIS A 68 14.00 20.60 -13.25
CA HIS A 68 12.61 20.90 -13.57
C HIS A 68 11.92 21.45 -12.34
N SER A 69 11.22 22.56 -12.57
CA SER A 69 10.56 23.30 -11.51
C SER A 69 9.58 22.41 -10.76
N VAL A 70 8.94 21.42 -11.39
CA VAL A 70 8.09 20.45 -10.73
C VAL A 70 8.40 19.05 -11.27
N SER A 71 8.48 18.06 -10.38
CA SER A 71 8.53 16.65 -10.78
C SER A 71 7.84 15.78 -9.75
N GLY A 72 7.27 14.66 -10.18
CA GLY A 72 6.69 13.68 -9.27
C GLY A 72 7.10 12.25 -9.64
N GLY A 73 6.39 11.28 -9.09
CA GLY A 73 6.77 9.88 -9.19
C GLY A 73 5.67 8.96 -8.67
N SER A 74 5.95 7.67 -8.70
CA SER A 74 4.94 6.67 -8.40
C SER A 74 4.80 6.39 -6.91
N GLY A 75 3.57 6.08 -6.50
CA GLY A 75 3.27 5.61 -5.16
C GLY A 75 3.85 4.22 -4.92
N GLY A 76 4.01 3.83 -3.66
CA GLY A 76 4.37 2.48 -3.26
C GLY A 76 3.16 1.54 -3.30
N GLY A 77 3.40 0.30 -3.73
CA GLY A 77 2.41 -0.77 -3.66
C GLY A 77 2.13 -1.24 -2.23
N ALA A 78 0.96 -1.84 -2.02
CA ALA A 78 0.63 -2.54 -0.79
C ALA A 78 1.38 -3.87 -0.68
N SER A 79 1.51 -4.41 0.52
CA SER A 79 1.85 -5.83 0.71
C SER A 79 0.65 -6.54 1.29
N ASP A 80 0.21 -7.64 0.68
CA ASP A 80 -1.00 -8.34 1.08
C ASP A 80 -0.91 -9.87 1.01
N LEU A 81 -1.77 -10.50 1.81
CA LEU A 81 -2.01 -11.93 1.86
C LEU A 81 -3.41 -12.24 1.34
N ARG A 82 -3.51 -13.15 0.36
CA ARG A 82 -4.76 -13.49 -0.33
C ARG A 82 -5.13 -14.96 -0.17
N LEU A 83 -6.44 -15.23 -0.18
CA LEU A 83 -7.01 -16.59 -0.21
C LEU A 83 -7.00 -17.21 -1.61
N SER A 84 -6.89 -16.40 -2.67
CA SER A 84 -6.80 -16.88 -4.05
C SER A 84 -5.75 -16.12 -4.85
N GLY A 85 -5.02 -16.84 -5.69
CA GLY A 85 -4.04 -16.27 -6.60
C GLY A 85 -4.69 -15.72 -7.87
N GLY A 86 -3.91 -14.95 -8.63
CA GLY A 86 -4.32 -14.29 -9.87
C GLY A 86 -3.47 -13.04 -10.15
N PRO A 87 -3.78 -12.29 -11.22
CA PRO A 87 -3.20 -10.95 -11.39
C PRO A 87 -3.46 -10.08 -10.16
N TRP A 88 -2.47 -9.27 -9.77
CA TRP A 88 -2.52 -8.49 -8.53
C TRP A 88 -3.64 -7.44 -8.53
N ASP A 89 -4.02 -6.96 -9.71
CA ASP A 89 -5.03 -5.94 -10.00
C ASP A 89 -6.38 -6.53 -10.43
N ASP A 90 -6.49 -7.85 -10.59
CA ASP A 90 -7.77 -8.48 -10.91
C ASP A 90 -8.74 -8.35 -9.74
N PHE A 91 -9.98 -7.98 -10.04
CA PHE A 91 -11.00 -7.72 -9.04
C PHE A 91 -11.30 -8.93 -8.15
N LYS A 92 -11.31 -10.16 -8.68
CA LYS A 92 -11.52 -11.37 -7.87
C LYS A 92 -10.33 -11.64 -6.96
N SER A 93 -9.11 -11.42 -7.46
CA SER A 93 -7.91 -11.53 -6.64
C SER A 93 -7.93 -10.50 -5.50
N LEU A 94 -8.19 -9.22 -5.78
CA LEU A 94 -8.29 -8.16 -4.77
C LEU A 94 -9.35 -8.46 -3.71
N LYS A 95 -10.51 -9.02 -4.09
CA LYS A 95 -11.55 -9.42 -3.13
C LYS A 95 -11.13 -10.53 -2.19
N SER A 96 -10.03 -11.23 -2.44
CA SER A 96 -9.55 -12.33 -1.61
C SER A 96 -8.48 -11.91 -0.59
N MET A 97 -8.14 -10.61 -0.52
CA MET A 97 -7.19 -10.07 0.45
C MET A 97 -7.73 -10.17 1.89
N VAL A 98 -6.91 -10.72 2.80
CA VAL A 98 -7.27 -10.94 4.21
C VAL A 98 -6.35 -10.23 5.20
N MET A 99 -5.16 -9.82 4.77
CA MET A 99 -4.25 -8.94 5.51
C MET A 99 -3.54 -8.06 4.49
N ILE A 100 -3.56 -6.75 4.70
CA ILE A 100 -3.01 -5.74 3.79
C ILE A 100 -2.26 -4.73 4.64
N SER A 101 -1.03 -4.43 4.25
CA SER A 101 -0.23 -3.31 4.73
C SER A 101 -0.08 -2.29 3.61
N ALA A 102 -0.60 -1.09 3.82
CA ALA A 102 -0.71 -0.06 2.78
C ALA A 102 0.64 0.55 2.38
N GLY A 103 0.76 0.89 1.10
CA GLY A 103 1.86 1.65 0.55
C GLY A 103 1.69 3.16 0.79
N GLY A 104 2.81 3.87 0.82
CA GLY A 104 2.83 5.34 0.88
C GLY A 104 2.77 5.97 -0.50
N ALA A 105 2.26 7.19 -0.59
CA ALA A 105 2.29 7.99 -1.80
C ALA A 105 3.68 8.54 -2.09
N GLU A 106 3.85 9.01 -3.32
CA GLU A 106 5.03 9.75 -3.71
C GLU A 106 5.07 11.17 -3.12
N SER A 107 6.29 11.68 -2.89
CA SER A 107 6.53 13.08 -2.54
C SER A 107 6.91 13.89 -3.76
N ALA A 108 6.18 14.94 -4.12
CA ALA A 108 6.53 15.76 -5.26
C ALA A 108 7.72 16.70 -4.96
N HIS A 109 8.36 17.20 -6.02
CA HIS A 109 9.31 18.31 -5.95
C HIS A 109 8.70 19.56 -6.59
N TYR A 110 8.81 20.71 -5.93
CA TYR A 110 8.58 22.03 -6.53
C TYR A 110 9.64 23.02 -6.04
N ALA A 111 10.54 23.47 -6.94
CA ALA A 111 11.64 24.37 -6.59
C ALA A 111 11.18 25.68 -5.93
N ALA A 112 10.07 26.26 -6.41
CA ALA A 112 9.50 27.46 -5.82
C ALA A 112 9.19 27.22 -4.32
N CYS A 113 8.72 26.03 -3.96
CA CYS A 113 8.31 25.61 -2.61
C CYS A 113 9.45 25.29 -1.64
N GLY A 114 10.70 25.55 -2.01
CA GLY A 114 11.85 25.06 -1.26
C GLY A 114 12.14 23.56 -1.48
N GLY A 115 11.56 22.97 -2.53
CA GLY A 115 11.90 21.63 -3.00
C GLY A 115 10.86 20.57 -2.65
N LEU A 116 10.84 20.06 -1.42
CA LEU A 116 10.06 18.86 -1.07
C LEU A 116 8.58 19.16 -0.76
N ILE A 117 7.69 18.40 -1.38
CA ILE A 117 6.26 18.32 -1.05
C ILE A 117 5.96 16.88 -0.64
N GLN A 118 5.96 16.62 0.67
CA GLN A 118 5.85 15.27 1.23
C GLN A 118 4.55 14.56 0.81
N GLY A 119 4.68 13.32 0.34
CA GLY A 119 3.57 12.41 0.07
C GLY A 119 2.98 11.80 1.34
N GLY A 120 1.69 11.51 1.30
CA GLY A 120 1.01 10.84 2.40
C GLY A 120 1.57 9.43 2.67
N ALA A 121 1.87 9.12 3.92
CA ALA A 121 2.24 7.77 4.35
C ALA A 121 1.06 6.78 4.27
N GLY A 122 1.37 5.51 4.05
CA GLY A 122 0.41 4.40 4.14
C GLY A 122 -0.24 4.37 5.52
N GLY A 123 -1.54 4.17 5.54
CA GLY A 123 -2.36 4.25 6.74
C GLY A 123 -2.49 2.94 7.49
N ASP A 124 -2.83 3.04 8.77
CA ASP A 124 -3.49 1.97 9.50
C ASP A 124 -4.93 1.81 8.97
N LEU A 125 -5.92 2.47 9.58
CA LEU A 125 -7.29 2.53 9.09
C LEU A 125 -7.48 3.62 8.03
N ILE A 126 -6.67 4.68 8.10
CA ILE A 126 -6.78 5.86 7.25
C ILE A 126 -5.39 6.23 6.73
N GLY A 127 -5.24 6.32 5.40
CA GLY A 127 -4.04 6.82 4.76
C GLY A 127 -3.79 8.28 5.11
N SER A 128 -2.52 8.70 5.13
CA SER A 128 -2.24 10.12 5.35
C SER A 128 -2.60 10.92 4.11
N ASP A 129 -3.16 12.11 4.31
CA ASP A 129 -3.43 13.06 3.23
C ASP A 129 -2.13 13.52 2.56
N GLY A 130 -2.24 13.95 1.30
CA GLY A 130 -1.18 14.72 0.66
C GLY A 130 -1.19 16.16 1.16
N ILE A 131 -0.15 16.92 0.77
CA ILE A 131 -0.02 18.33 1.10
C ILE A 131 -0.03 19.17 -0.16
N ILE A 132 -0.49 20.42 -0.04
CA ILE A 132 -0.42 21.41 -1.12
C ILE A 132 0.70 22.38 -0.80
N CYS A 133 1.46 22.74 -1.83
CA CYS A 133 2.24 23.97 -1.81
C CYS A 133 1.72 24.97 -2.87
N THR A 134 1.67 26.26 -2.50
CA THR A 134 1.14 27.35 -3.34
C THR A 134 1.93 28.64 -3.19
N PHE A 135 2.14 29.35 -4.31
CA PHE A 135 2.71 30.71 -4.34
C PHE A 135 1.72 31.81 -4.71
N ASP A 136 0.53 31.46 -5.19
CA ASP A 136 -0.52 32.42 -5.51
C ASP A 136 -1.83 31.96 -4.89
N PRO A 137 -2.36 32.64 -3.85
CA PRO A 137 -3.58 32.25 -3.13
C PRO A 137 -4.88 32.40 -3.95
N ARG A 138 -4.83 32.95 -5.17
CA ARG A 138 -6.04 33.36 -5.93
C ARG A 138 -6.77 32.27 -6.73
N LEU A 139 -6.26 31.03 -6.85
CA LEU A 139 -6.88 29.96 -7.68
C LEU A 139 -7.02 28.62 -6.92
N PRO A 140 -8.21 28.18 -6.50
CA PRO A 140 -8.35 27.03 -5.60
C PRO A 140 -7.82 25.73 -6.22
N ILE A 141 -7.09 24.94 -5.39
CA ILE A 141 -6.74 23.54 -5.64
C ILE A 141 -7.06 22.79 -4.34
N THR A 142 -7.56 21.56 -4.40
CA THR A 142 -7.78 20.74 -3.19
C THR A 142 -6.53 19.92 -2.86
N LYS A 143 -6.40 19.45 -1.62
CA LYS A 143 -5.39 18.43 -1.31
C LYS A 143 -5.95 17.05 -1.67
N SER A 144 -5.06 16.09 -1.91
CA SER A 144 -5.46 14.68 -1.93
C SER A 144 -5.80 14.22 -0.51
N PHE A 145 -6.78 13.33 -0.40
CA PHE A 145 -7.19 12.72 0.86
C PHE A 145 -6.84 11.24 0.88
N GLY A 146 -6.28 10.78 1.99
CA GLY A 146 -5.91 9.38 2.16
C GLY A 146 -7.12 8.46 2.16
N ALA A 147 -6.88 7.20 1.78
CA ALA A 147 -7.93 6.20 1.72
C ALA A 147 -8.44 5.83 3.11
N LYS A 148 -9.67 5.34 3.20
CA LYS A 148 -10.34 4.92 4.43
C LYS A 148 -10.82 3.48 4.31
N GLN A 149 -11.27 2.91 5.42
CA GLN A 149 -11.83 1.55 5.47
C GLN A 149 -13.07 1.31 4.60
N ASN A 150 -13.76 2.36 4.13
CA ASN A 150 -14.98 2.25 3.34
C ASN A 150 -14.98 3.09 2.06
N TYR A 151 -13.87 3.76 1.75
CA TYR A 151 -13.80 4.64 0.59
C TYR A 151 -12.34 4.87 0.18
N TYR A 152 -12.10 4.93 -1.11
CA TYR A 152 -10.80 5.27 -1.68
C TYR A 152 -10.42 6.73 -1.42
N GLY A 153 -9.12 7.01 -1.56
CA GLY A 153 -8.62 8.37 -1.43
C GLY A 153 -9.08 9.26 -2.58
N THR A 154 -9.31 10.53 -2.28
CA THR A 154 -9.73 11.54 -3.26
C THR A 154 -8.50 12.24 -3.81
N GLY A 155 -8.39 12.37 -5.13
CA GLY A 155 -7.29 13.08 -5.78
C GLY A 155 -7.40 14.60 -5.64
N VAL A 156 -6.31 15.27 -5.97
CA VAL A 156 -6.23 16.75 -6.04
C VAL A 156 -7.12 17.27 -7.18
N ASP A 157 -8.14 18.09 -6.91
CA ASP A 157 -8.96 18.69 -7.98
C ASP A 157 -8.18 19.83 -8.67
N PRO A 158 -8.16 19.92 -10.02
CA PRO A 158 -8.93 19.11 -10.98
C PRO A 158 -8.17 17.95 -11.65
N HIS A 159 -6.90 17.72 -11.32
CA HIS A 159 -6.00 16.87 -12.11
C HIS A 159 -5.61 15.52 -11.47
N GLY A 160 -5.77 15.43 -10.16
CA GLY A 160 -5.54 14.22 -9.39
C GLY A 160 -6.75 13.30 -9.48
N ILE A 161 -6.48 12.07 -9.88
CA ILE A 161 -7.47 11.01 -10.00
C ILE A 161 -7.61 10.30 -8.64
N ASN A 162 -8.85 9.93 -8.31
CA ASN A 162 -9.15 9.17 -7.11
C ASN A 162 -8.49 7.79 -7.15
N GLY A 163 -8.17 7.26 -5.97
CA GLY A 163 -7.84 5.85 -5.84
C GLY A 163 -9.06 4.95 -6.11
N LYS A 164 -8.85 3.64 -5.99
CA LYS A 164 -9.86 2.60 -6.11
C LYS A 164 -9.61 1.51 -5.07
N PHE A 165 -10.41 0.45 -5.11
CA PHE A 165 -10.15 -0.75 -4.32
C PHE A 165 -8.80 -1.36 -4.77
N GLY A 166 -7.86 -1.55 -3.84
CA GLY A 166 -6.52 -2.07 -4.17
C GLY A 166 -5.53 -1.08 -4.78
N ILE A 167 -6.00 -0.02 -5.46
CA ILE A 167 -5.18 0.75 -6.42
C ILE A 167 -5.16 2.24 -6.09
N GLY A 168 -3.97 2.84 -6.01
CA GLY A 168 -3.74 4.26 -5.81
C GLY A 168 -4.04 5.09 -7.07
N GLY A 169 -4.49 6.32 -6.84
CA GLY A 169 -4.76 7.30 -7.89
C GLY A 169 -3.48 7.88 -8.51
N TYR A 170 -3.62 8.49 -9.67
CA TYR A 170 -2.53 9.12 -10.43
C TYR A 170 -2.88 10.58 -10.75
N SER A 171 -2.00 11.31 -11.44
CA SER A 171 -2.31 12.63 -12.01
C SER A 171 -2.52 12.53 -13.51
N ASP A 172 -3.57 13.18 -14.03
CA ASP A 172 -3.80 13.26 -15.48
C ASP A 172 -2.89 14.26 -16.21
N LEU A 173 -2.06 15.00 -15.46
CA LEU A 173 -0.99 15.84 -15.99
C LEU A 173 0.30 15.04 -16.17
N PHE A 174 0.87 15.13 -17.38
CA PHE A 174 2.13 14.48 -17.72
C PHE A 174 3.33 15.02 -16.94
N ASP A 175 3.37 16.34 -16.72
CA ASP A 175 4.57 17.02 -16.18
C ASP A 175 4.48 17.31 -14.68
N HIS A 176 3.29 17.21 -14.08
CA HIS A 176 3.02 17.62 -12.69
C HIS A 176 2.07 16.64 -12.00
N GLY A 177 2.62 15.59 -11.38
CA GLY A 177 1.80 14.46 -10.94
C GLY A 177 2.48 13.53 -9.94
N SER A 178 1.74 13.18 -8.89
CA SER A 178 2.20 12.31 -7.82
C SER A 178 1.25 11.12 -7.68
N GLY A 179 1.82 9.92 -7.59
CA GLY A 179 1.05 8.70 -7.39
C GLY A 179 0.58 8.51 -5.94
N GLY A 180 -0.69 8.15 -5.76
CA GLY A 180 -1.24 7.70 -4.49
C GLY A 180 -0.70 6.32 -4.09
N GLY A 181 -0.63 6.04 -2.79
CA GLY A 181 -0.20 4.73 -2.28
C GLY A 181 -1.26 3.63 -2.47
N GLY A 182 -0.82 2.39 -2.72
CA GLY A 182 -1.71 1.22 -2.75
C GLY A 182 -2.20 0.82 -1.36
N GLY A 183 -3.26 0.01 -1.28
CA GLY A 183 -3.81 -0.45 0.01
C GLY A 183 -5.09 -1.24 -0.15
N TYR A 184 -5.78 -1.53 0.95
CA TYR A 184 -7.15 -2.06 0.93
C TYR A 184 -8.05 -1.17 0.06
N TYR A 185 -7.91 0.13 0.28
CA TYR A 185 -8.24 1.16 -0.68
C TYR A 185 -6.98 1.98 -0.96
N GLY A 186 -6.76 2.33 -2.22
CA GLY A 186 -5.65 3.18 -2.61
C GLY A 186 -5.93 4.66 -2.36
N GLY A 187 -4.87 5.41 -2.07
CA GLY A 187 -4.93 6.86 -1.85
C GLY A 187 -5.17 7.63 -3.14
N GLY A 188 -5.60 8.89 -3.04
CA GLY A 188 -5.78 9.78 -4.19
C GLY A 188 -4.46 10.29 -4.75
N GLY A 189 -4.44 10.53 -6.07
CA GLY A 189 -3.31 11.12 -6.78
C GLY A 189 -3.12 12.60 -6.49
N GLY A 190 -1.89 13.07 -6.63
CA GLY A 190 -1.55 14.48 -6.62
C GLY A 190 -1.96 15.18 -7.92
N GLY A 191 -1.64 16.46 -8.03
CA GLY A 191 -2.00 17.27 -9.21
C GLY A 191 -1.44 18.68 -9.09
N ALA A 192 -1.62 19.49 -10.14
CA ALA A 192 -1.12 20.85 -10.15
C ALA A 192 -2.03 21.80 -10.93
N VAL A 193 -2.07 23.07 -10.51
CA VAL A 193 -2.74 24.15 -11.24
C VAL A 193 -1.86 25.39 -11.17
N ASN A 194 -1.39 25.86 -12.33
CA ASN A 194 -0.44 26.98 -12.41
C ASN A 194 0.75 26.78 -11.45
N SER A 195 0.95 27.69 -10.50
CA SER A 195 2.04 27.64 -9.50
C SER A 195 1.63 26.95 -8.19
N ARG A 196 0.85 25.87 -8.29
CA ARG A 196 0.37 25.08 -7.14
C ARG A 196 0.53 23.60 -7.42
N VAL A 197 1.08 22.87 -6.46
CA VAL A 197 1.36 21.43 -6.60
C VAL A 197 0.88 20.73 -5.33
N GLY A 198 0.10 19.67 -5.51
CA GLY A 198 -0.34 18.77 -4.46
C GLY A 198 0.29 17.39 -4.63
N SER A 199 0.78 16.80 -3.53
CA SER A 199 1.27 15.43 -3.50
C SER A 199 0.12 14.41 -3.42
N GLY A 200 0.44 13.14 -3.72
CA GLY A 200 -0.46 12.02 -3.51
C GLY A 200 -0.66 11.70 -2.03
N SER A 201 -1.67 10.88 -1.76
CA SER A 201 -2.04 10.44 -0.41
C SER A 201 -1.89 8.92 -0.24
N GLY A 202 -1.72 8.47 1.00
CA GLY A 202 -1.49 7.06 1.30
C GLY A 202 -2.74 6.18 1.14
N GLY A 203 -2.52 4.89 0.91
CA GLY A 203 -3.58 3.88 0.99
C GLY A 203 -3.95 3.53 2.43
N SER A 204 -4.99 2.72 2.63
CA SER A 204 -5.41 2.22 3.95
C SER A 204 -5.08 0.74 4.11
N SER A 205 -4.69 0.31 5.32
CA SER A 205 -4.46 -1.11 5.62
C SER A 205 -5.76 -1.83 6.01
N TYR A 206 -5.73 -3.15 6.08
CA TYR A 206 -6.84 -3.98 6.55
C TYR A 206 -6.33 -5.30 7.11
N ILE A 207 -6.92 -5.80 8.19
CA ILE A 207 -6.70 -7.16 8.64
C ILE A 207 -8.05 -7.77 8.99
N SER A 208 -8.33 -8.94 8.45
CA SER A 208 -9.55 -9.66 8.78
C SER A 208 -9.59 -10.02 10.28
N GLY A 209 -10.57 -9.48 10.99
CA GLY A 209 -10.72 -9.64 12.44
C GLY A 209 -10.06 -8.55 13.30
N GLN A 210 -9.40 -7.55 12.71
CA GLN A 210 -8.91 -6.37 13.43
C GLN A 210 -10.06 -5.41 13.78
N GLU A 211 -10.01 -4.79 14.95
CA GLU A 211 -11.04 -3.82 15.36
C GLU A 211 -11.09 -2.62 14.40
N ASN A 212 -12.28 -2.07 14.17
CA ASN A 212 -12.55 -0.89 13.32
C ASN A 212 -12.23 -1.07 11.82
N CYS A 213 -11.66 -2.20 11.40
CA CYS A 213 -11.64 -2.58 9.99
C CYS A 213 -13.05 -2.89 9.48
N LYS A 214 -13.29 -2.64 8.19
CA LYS A 214 -14.59 -2.93 7.55
C LYS A 214 -14.37 -3.89 6.40
N ALA A 215 -14.85 -5.13 6.54
CA ALA A 215 -14.77 -6.11 5.47
C ALA A 215 -15.75 -5.74 4.35
N ILE A 216 -15.34 -5.88 3.09
CA ILE A 216 -16.27 -5.88 1.96
C ILE A 216 -17.25 -7.05 2.07
N SER A 217 -18.46 -6.88 1.53
CA SER A 217 -19.40 -7.99 1.37
C SER A 217 -19.04 -8.86 0.15
N GLU A 218 -19.57 -10.08 0.11
CA GLU A 218 -19.40 -10.97 -1.04
C GLU A 218 -19.98 -10.38 -2.34
N ASP A 219 -21.01 -9.53 -2.26
CA ASP A 219 -21.63 -8.82 -3.38
C ASP A 219 -21.03 -7.42 -3.65
N TYR A 220 -19.89 -7.08 -3.04
CA TYR A 220 -19.17 -5.84 -3.29
C TYR A 220 -18.79 -5.67 -4.78
N THR A 221 -18.99 -4.46 -5.31
CA THR A 221 -18.55 -4.00 -6.64
C THR A 221 -17.94 -2.58 -6.54
N GLU A 222 -17.16 -2.15 -7.54
CA GLU A 222 -16.62 -0.78 -7.56
C GLU A 222 -17.70 0.32 -7.60
N THR A 223 -18.90 -0.01 -8.11
CA THR A 223 -20.06 0.89 -8.17
C THR A 223 -20.98 0.77 -6.95
N ASN A 224 -20.77 -0.23 -6.09
CA ASN A 224 -21.54 -0.47 -4.88
C ASN A 224 -20.59 -0.90 -3.76
N LEU A 225 -20.08 0.10 -3.03
CA LEU A 225 -19.08 -0.06 -1.97
C LEU A 225 -19.70 -0.63 -0.68
N LYS A 226 -20.27 -1.83 -0.77
CA LYS A 226 -20.97 -2.49 0.33
C LYS A 226 -19.98 -3.18 1.27
N HIS A 227 -20.14 -2.90 2.57
CA HIS A 227 -19.31 -3.43 3.63
C HIS A 227 -20.18 -4.19 4.63
N LEU A 228 -19.58 -5.17 5.28
CA LEU A 228 -20.18 -5.90 6.40
C LEU A 228 -20.13 -5.03 7.67
N SER A 229 -20.96 -5.38 8.66
CA SER A 229 -20.90 -4.81 10.01
C SER A 229 -19.78 -5.40 10.87
N THR A 230 -18.98 -6.30 10.30
CA THR A 230 -17.84 -6.99 10.94
C THR A 230 -16.55 -6.67 10.18
N SER A 231 -15.42 -6.77 10.86
CA SER A 231 -14.10 -6.72 10.26
C SER A 231 -13.62 -8.05 9.70
N VAL A 232 -14.40 -9.12 9.89
CA VAL A 232 -14.05 -10.45 9.36
C VAL A 232 -14.44 -10.54 7.89
N HIS A 233 -13.47 -10.90 7.06
CA HIS A 233 -13.62 -11.17 5.63
C HIS A 233 -14.80 -12.11 5.37
N PHE A 234 -15.55 -11.91 4.28
CA PHE A 234 -16.79 -12.65 3.99
C PHE A 234 -16.62 -14.19 3.92
N SER A 235 -15.40 -14.68 3.68
CA SER A 235 -15.07 -16.11 3.74
C SER A 235 -15.01 -16.70 5.16
N GLY A 236 -15.09 -15.86 6.20
CA GLY A 236 -14.90 -16.23 7.60
C GLY A 236 -13.42 -16.35 8.03
N PHE A 237 -12.47 -16.18 7.12
CA PHE A 237 -11.03 -16.19 7.47
C PHE A 237 -10.70 -15.01 8.38
N ARG A 238 -9.96 -15.21 9.47
CA ARG A 238 -9.58 -14.15 10.43
C ARG A 238 -8.22 -14.39 11.08
N PHE A 239 -7.64 -13.31 11.57
CA PHE A 239 -6.46 -13.30 12.42
C PHE A 239 -6.83 -13.06 13.88
N TYR A 240 -5.84 -13.27 14.75
CA TYR A 240 -5.90 -13.02 16.19
C TYR A 240 -4.71 -12.16 16.62
N SER A 241 -4.85 -11.45 17.73
CA SER A 241 -3.82 -10.56 18.27
C SER A 241 -3.17 -9.69 17.20
N THR A 242 -4.03 -8.98 16.47
CA THR A 242 -3.69 -8.21 15.28
C THR A 242 -3.13 -6.83 15.64
N THR A 243 -2.22 -6.33 14.82
CA THR A 243 -1.62 -4.99 14.96
C THR A 243 -1.62 -4.30 13.60
N LEU A 244 -2.10 -3.05 13.56
CA LEU A 244 -1.96 -2.15 12.42
C LEU A 244 -1.24 -0.88 12.90
N LEU A 245 -0.18 -0.49 12.18
CA LEU A 245 0.58 0.72 12.46
C LEU A 245 0.73 1.51 11.15
N SER A 246 0.45 2.82 11.21
CA SER A 246 0.62 3.69 10.05
C SER A 246 2.09 3.93 9.73
N GLY A 247 2.38 4.40 8.51
CA GLY A 247 3.72 4.80 8.09
C GLY A 247 4.25 6.09 8.75
N LEU A 248 3.56 6.61 9.77
CA LEU A 248 3.97 7.79 10.55
C LEU A 248 4.52 7.43 11.93
N VAL A 249 4.42 6.16 12.34
CA VAL A 249 4.84 5.72 13.65
C VAL A 249 6.02 4.76 13.55
N GLN A 250 6.61 4.48 14.71
CA GLN A 250 7.64 3.49 14.83
C GLN A 250 7.07 2.08 14.55
N ILE A 251 7.73 1.31 13.69
CA ILE A 251 7.32 -0.06 13.33
C ILE A 251 8.46 -1.05 13.53
N PRO A 252 8.18 -2.36 13.70
CA PRO A 252 9.22 -3.37 13.81
C PRO A 252 10.15 -3.39 12.59
N SER A 253 11.45 -3.50 12.82
CA SER A 253 12.43 -3.67 11.74
C SER A 253 12.35 -5.07 11.13
N PHE A 254 12.39 -5.13 9.81
CA PHE A 254 12.53 -6.40 9.09
C PHE A 254 13.95 -6.98 9.24
N SER A 255 14.98 -6.15 9.03
CA SER A 255 16.38 -6.57 8.91
C SER A 255 17.07 -6.84 10.24
N SER A 256 16.51 -6.35 11.35
CA SER A 256 17.08 -6.52 12.68
C SER A 256 15.95 -6.83 13.67
N PRO A 257 15.59 -8.12 13.85
CA PRO A 257 14.56 -8.53 14.79
C PRO A 257 14.81 -7.96 16.19
N GLY A 258 13.79 -7.32 16.78
CA GLY A 258 13.88 -6.65 18.08
C GLY A 258 14.28 -5.16 18.00
N SER A 259 14.63 -4.65 16.83
CA SER A 259 14.78 -3.21 16.57
C SER A 259 13.59 -2.64 15.81
N TYR A 260 13.59 -1.33 15.60
CA TYR A 260 12.47 -0.59 15.03
C TYR A 260 12.92 0.43 13.97
N GLU A 261 12.08 0.63 12.95
CA GLU A 261 12.15 1.76 12.02
C GLU A 261 11.34 2.93 12.59
N SER A 262 11.88 4.15 12.56
CA SER A 262 11.28 5.28 13.29
C SER A 262 10.00 5.85 12.67
N ASN A 263 9.85 5.78 11.35
CA ASN A 263 8.76 6.43 10.61
C ASN A 263 8.27 5.53 9.48
N GLY A 264 7.55 4.46 9.82
CA GLY A 264 7.05 3.51 8.82
C GLY A 264 8.15 2.82 8.01
N HIS A 265 7.73 2.04 7.02
CA HIS A 265 8.66 1.28 6.19
C HIS A 265 9.22 2.12 5.04
N TYR A 266 10.52 2.00 4.83
CA TYR A 266 11.18 2.49 3.64
C TYR A 266 11.71 1.36 2.78
N GLY A 267 11.28 1.31 1.52
CA GLY A 267 11.75 0.28 0.59
C GLY A 267 10.62 -0.38 -0.18
N TYR A 268 10.95 -1.55 -0.72
CA TYR A 268 9.99 -2.49 -1.28
C TYR A 268 9.16 -3.11 -0.16
N GLY A 269 7.96 -3.55 -0.48
CA GLY A 269 7.13 -4.30 0.44
C GLY A 269 7.80 -5.59 0.90
N LEU A 270 7.61 -5.95 2.17
CA LEU A 270 8.24 -7.10 2.80
C LEU A 270 7.20 -7.95 3.51
N ALA A 271 7.53 -9.23 3.72
CA ALA A 271 6.76 -10.11 4.57
C ALA A 271 7.67 -11.01 5.41
N ARG A 272 7.24 -11.27 6.64
CA ARG A 272 7.87 -12.23 7.55
C ARG A 272 6.80 -13.20 8.04
N ILE A 273 7.11 -14.50 7.94
CA ILE A 273 6.27 -15.58 8.44
C ILE A 273 7.07 -16.32 9.50
N SER A 274 6.62 -16.23 10.74
CA SER A 274 7.26 -16.87 11.89
C SER A 274 6.42 -18.06 12.35
N ILE A 275 7.07 -19.20 12.54
CA ILE A 275 6.46 -20.40 13.12
C ILE A 275 6.56 -20.26 14.63
N ILE A 276 5.42 -20.14 15.32
CA ILE A 276 5.39 -19.94 16.78
C ILE A 276 5.27 -21.28 17.51
N GLU A 277 4.42 -22.15 16.99
CA GLU A 277 4.19 -23.48 17.57
C GLU A 277 3.77 -24.45 16.46
N THR A 278 4.32 -25.67 16.47
CA THR A 278 3.90 -26.76 15.59
C THR A 278 3.56 -27.99 16.42
N LEU A 279 2.40 -28.59 16.13
CA LEU A 279 2.12 -29.96 16.54
C LEU A 279 2.83 -30.87 15.52
N LYS A 280 4.06 -31.28 15.82
CA LYS A 280 4.94 -32.16 15.00
C LYS A 280 5.48 -31.53 13.69
N PRO A 281 6.78 -31.14 13.63
CA PRO A 281 7.34 -30.47 12.46
C PRO A 281 7.82 -31.46 11.37
N ILE A 282 7.27 -31.36 10.16
CA ILE A 282 7.97 -31.72 8.92
C ILE A 282 7.79 -30.55 7.94
N SER A 283 8.84 -29.76 7.73
CA SER A 283 8.80 -28.63 6.78
C SER A 283 9.69 -28.95 5.58
N LYS A 284 9.12 -29.11 4.39
CA LYS A 284 9.88 -29.10 3.12
C LYS A 284 9.69 -27.72 2.48
N CYS A 285 10.75 -26.91 2.46
CA CYS A 285 10.80 -25.64 1.75
C CYS A 285 11.49 -25.87 0.40
N SER A 286 10.81 -25.60 -0.70
CA SER A 286 11.39 -25.65 -2.05
C SER A 286 11.35 -24.24 -2.66
N CYS A 287 12.51 -23.58 -2.68
CA CYS A 287 12.68 -22.29 -3.34
C CYS A 287 13.12 -22.52 -4.80
N TYR A 288 12.30 -22.10 -5.76
CA TYR A 288 12.70 -22.08 -7.17
C TYR A 288 13.07 -20.65 -7.58
N ASN A 289 14.31 -20.49 -8.04
CA ASN A 289 14.82 -19.22 -8.54
C ASN A 289 14.51 -19.14 -10.05
N ILE A 290 13.46 -18.40 -10.43
CA ILE A 290 13.11 -18.13 -11.83
C ILE A 290 13.26 -16.63 -12.07
N LYS A 291 14.02 -16.28 -13.12
CA LYS A 291 14.54 -14.94 -13.45
C LYS A 291 13.49 -13.87 -13.80
N TYR A 292 12.20 -14.12 -13.60
CA TYR A 292 11.13 -13.14 -13.77
C TYR A 292 10.13 -13.29 -12.62
N LEU A 293 9.88 -12.17 -11.95
CA LEU A 293 9.41 -12.02 -10.58
C LEU A 293 7.97 -12.51 -10.34
N LEU A 294 7.80 -13.76 -9.90
CA LEU A 294 6.67 -14.23 -9.10
C LEU A 294 7.23 -15.21 -8.05
N LEU A 295 7.36 -14.77 -6.80
CA LEU A 295 7.76 -15.63 -5.69
C LEU A 295 6.58 -16.50 -5.27
N PHE A 296 6.42 -17.67 -5.90
CA PHE A 296 5.49 -18.68 -5.41
C PHE A 296 6.10 -19.38 -4.20
N ILE A 297 5.76 -18.94 -2.98
CA ILE A 297 6.04 -19.72 -1.78
C ILE A 297 4.92 -20.76 -1.64
N SER A 298 5.12 -21.95 -2.20
CA SER A 298 4.26 -23.11 -1.90
C SER A 298 4.74 -23.75 -0.59
N ILE A 299 4.16 -23.35 0.54
CA ILE A 299 4.38 -24.08 1.79
C ILE A 299 3.34 -25.21 1.84
N VAL A 300 3.77 -26.44 1.55
CA VAL A 300 2.95 -27.64 1.67
C VAL A 300 3.18 -28.22 3.06
N PHE A 301 2.14 -28.21 3.89
CA PHE A 301 2.09 -28.99 5.12
C PHE A 301 1.30 -30.27 4.82
N SER A 302 1.91 -31.44 4.96
CA SER A 302 1.19 -32.72 4.93
C SER A 302 1.28 -33.37 6.30
N GLU A 303 0.17 -33.93 6.77
CA GLU A 303 0.16 -34.94 7.83
C GLU A 303 0.30 -36.29 7.12
N ASP A 304 1.32 -37.08 7.49
CA ASP A 304 1.33 -38.49 7.13
C ASP A 304 0.41 -39.22 8.11
N GLU A 305 -0.47 -40.09 7.59
CA GLU A 305 -1.37 -40.98 8.35
C GLU A 305 -0.60 -41.89 9.32
#